data_AF-A0A443BZC4-F1
#
_entry.id   AF-A0A443BZC4-F1
#
_cell.length_a   1.000
_cell.length_b   1.000
_cell.length_c   1.000
_cell.angle_alpha   90.00
_cell.angle_beta   90.00
_cell.angle_gamma   90.00
#
_symmetry.space_group_name_H-M   'P 1'
#
loop_
_entity.id
_entity.type
_entity.pdbx_description
1 polymer ?
#
loop_
_entity_poly.entity_id
_entity_poly.type
_entity_poly.pdbx_seq_one_letter_code
_entity_poly.pdbx_strand_id
1 'polypeptide(L)' 'MVTPDAKRKAVVHACEVHGVSQRRACQALKIDRSTVRYTSTRPDDAPLREAMKAVAAERRRFGYRRITSCWTARAS' A
#
# COMPACT_ATOMS: atom_id res chain seq x y z
N MET A 1 10.19 -5.49 15.68
CA MET A 1 10.12 -6.06 14.31
C MET A 1 10.07 -4.91 13.31
N VAL A 2 11.04 -4.79 12.41
CA VAL A 2 11.13 -3.65 11.46
C VAL A 2 10.14 -3.86 10.31
N THR A 3 9.33 -2.83 9.99
CA THR A 3 8.37 -2.91 8.89
C THR A 3 9.09 -3.05 7.54
N PRO A 4 8.52 -3.75 6.55
CA PRO A 4 9.10 -3.89 5.22
C PRO A 4 9.36 -2.54 4.52
N ASP A 5 8.60 -1.50 4.88
CA ASP A 5 8.78 -0.14 4.38
C ASP A 5 10.04 0.53 4.94
N ALA A 6 10.27 0.41 6.26
CA ALA A 6 11.49 0.93 6.89
C ALA A 6 12.76 0.24 6.37
N LYS A 7 12.69 -1.07 6.10
CA LYS A 7 13.78 -1.82 5.44
C LYS A 7 14.09 -1.27 4.04
N ARG A 8 13.06 -0.94 3.25
CA ARG A 8 13.21 -0.35 1.91
C ARG A 8 13.86 1.03 1.99
N LYS A 9 13.39 1.90 2.89
CA LYS A 9 13.97 3.22 3.13
C LYS A 9 15.44 3.16 3.54
N ALA A 10 15.81 2.21 4.39
CA ALA A 10 17.21 2.01 4.78
C ALA A 10 18.09 1.62 3.59
N VAL A 11 17.60 0.78 2.67
CA VAL A 11 18.35 0.38 1.46
C VAL A 11 18.49 1.56 0.49
N VAL A 12 17.43 2.33 0.28
CA VAL A 12 17.47 3.55 -0.55
C VAL A 12 18.48 4.55 0.01
N HIS A 13 18.40 4.81 1.32
CA HIS A 13 19.33 5.70 2.00
C HIS A 13 20.79 5.22 1.88
N ALA A 14 21.04 3.92 2.04
CA ALA A 14 22.37 3.36 1.87
C ALA A 14 22.88 3.48 0.42
N CYS A 15 22.02 3.32 -0.59
CA CYS A 15 22.38 3.55 -1.98
C CYS A 15 22.73 5.01 -2.27
N GLU A 16 21.95 5.96 -1.73
CA GLU A 16 22.14 7.40 -1.93
C GLU A 16 23.39 7.93 -1.22
N VAL A 17 23.57 7.58 0.06
CA VAL A 17 24.68 8.08 0.89
C VAL A 17 26.02 7.46 0.49
N HIS A 18 26.03 6.17 0.14
CA HIS A 18 27.27 5.44 -0.15
C HIS A 18 27.52 5.21 -1.64
N GLY A 19 26.62 5.63 -2.53
CA GLY A 19 26.74 5.41 -3.99
C GLY A 19 26.80 3.94 -4.40
N VAL A 20 26.36 3.04 -3.51
CA VAL A 20 26.45 1.58 -3.74
C VAL A 20 25.23 1.07 -4.50
N SER A 21 25.42 0.01 -5.27
CA SER A 21 24.29 -0.66 -5.91
C SER A 21 23.36 -1.28 -4.86
N GLN A 22 22.07 -1.37 -5.20
CA GLN A 22 21.05 -2.01 -4.36
C GLN A 22 21.47 -3.41 -3.88
N ARG A 23 22.23 -4.16 -4.69
CA ARG A 23 22.76 -5.48 -4.32
C ARG A 23 23.74 -5.39 -3.14
N ARG A 24 24.66 -4.43 -3.16
CA ARG A 24 25.64 -4.20 -2.09
C ARG A 24 24.95 -3.65 -0.83
N ALA A 25 23.98 -2.74 -0.99
CA ALA A 25 23.19 -2.23 0.13
C ALA A 25 22.39 -3.33 0.84
N CYS A 26 21.70 -4.21 0.09
CA CYS A 26 20.96 -5.34 0.66
C CYS A 26 21.87 -6.35 1.39
N GLN A 27 23.07 -6.63 0.85
CA GLN A 27 24.05 -7.49 1.50
C GLN A 27 24.56 -6.88 2.82
N ALA A 28 24.91 -5.59 2.81
CA ALA A 28 25.38 -4.88 4.00
C ALA A 28 24.31 -4.83 5.10
N LEU A 29 23.05 -4.59 4.74
CA LEU A 29 21.93 -4.49 5.68
C LEU A 29 21.28 -5.84 6.04
N LYS A 30 21.76 -6.95 5.46
CA LYS A 30 21.17 -8.31 5.60
C LYS A 30 19.67 -8.34 5.32
N ILE A 31 19.22 -7.55 4.35
CA ILE A 31 17.82 -7.49 3.91
C ILE A 31 17.67 -8.36 2.66
N ASP A 32 16.65 -9.20 2.62
CA ASP A 32 16.37 -9.97 1.42
C ASP A 32 15.90 -9.08 0.26
N ARG A 33 16.43 -9.34 -0.93
CA ARG A 33 16.15 -8.57 -2.15
C ARG A 33 14.66 -8.57 -2.54
N SER A 34 13.90 -9.60 -2.17
CA SER A 34 12.45 -9.66 -2.44
C SER A 34 11.71 -8.55 -1.72
N THR A 35 12.15 -8.17 -0.52
CA THR A 35 11.53 -7.08 0.26
C THR A 35 11.72 -5.74 -0.43
N VAL A 36 12.87 -5.53 -1.07
CA VAL A 36 13.17 -4.26 -1.76
C VAL A 36 12.55 -4.21 -3.16
N ARG A 37 12.48 -5.36 -3.84
CA ARG A 37 11.83 -5.47 -5.16
C ARG A 37 10.30 -5.50 -5.08
N TYR A 38 9.73 -5.83 -3.93
CA TYR A 38 8.28 -5.86 -3.75
C TYR A 38 7.69 -4.46 -3.90
N THR A 39 7.00 -4.23 -5.01
CA THR A 39 6.18 -3.06 -5.25
C THR A 39 4.72 -3.49 -5.08
N SER A 40 4.05 -2.92 -4.09
CA SER A 40 2.60 -3.07 -3.95
C SER A 40 1.94 -2.26 -5.07
N THR A 41 1.43 -2.92 -6.11
CA THR A 41 0.65 -2.29 -7.19
C THR A 41 -0.77 -1.93 -6.74
N ARG A 42 -1.02 -1.83 -5.43
CA ARG A 42 -2.34 -1.51 -4.91
C ARG A 42 -2.63 -0.04 -5.25
N PRO A 43 -3.61 0.24 -6.13
CA PRO A 43 -4.01 1.62 -6.39
C PRO A 43 -4.46 2.26 -5.08
N ASP A 44 -4.36 3.58 -5.00
CA ASP A 44 -4.83 4.29 -3.82
C ASP A 44 -6.34 4.04 -3.66
N ASP A 45 -6.69 3.18 -2.70
CA ASP A 45 -8.07 2.85 -2.36
C ASP A 45 -8.72 3.96 -1.52
N ALA A 46 -8.03 5.09 -1.25
CA ALA A 46 -8.57 6.23 -0.54
C ALA A 46 -9.89 6.76 -1.15
N PRO A 47 -9.97 7.11 -2.46
CA PRO A 47 -11.22 7.53 -3.08
C PRO A 47 -12.33 6.47 -2.98
N LEU A 48 -11.97 5.18 -3.13
CA LEU A 48 -12.92 4.07 -3.01
C LEU A 48 -13.49 3.97 -1.59
N ARG A 49 -12.64 4.11 -0.57
CA ARG A 49 -13.04 4.11 0.83
C ARG A 49 -13.95 5.29 1.17
N GLU A 50 -13.65 6.48 0.67
CA GLU A 50 -14.50 7.66 0.90
C GLU A 50 -15.86 7.50 0.21
N ALA A 51 -15.90 6.96 -1.02
CA ALA A 51 -17.15 6.63 -1.70
C ALA A 51 -18.00 5.61 -0.91
N MET A 52 -17.37 4.57 -0.34
CA MET A 52 -18.07 3.59 0.50
C MET A 52 -18.62 4.21 1.79
N LYS A 53 -17.87 5.12 2.43
CA LYS A 53 -18.34 5.85 3.62
C LYS A 53 -19.51 6.76 3.30
N ALA A 54 -19.49 7.46 2.16
CA ALA A 54 -20.59 8.31 1.72
C ALA A 54 -21.89 7.49 1.56
N VAL A 55 -21.81 6.32 0.91
CA VAL A 55 -22.95 5.41 0.76
C VAL A 55 -23.45 4.91 2.12
N ALA A 56 -22.55 4.58 3.04
CA ALA A 56 -22.91 4.16 4.40
C ALA A 56 -23.60 5.28 5.21
N ALA A 57 -23.14 6.52 5.05
CA ALA A 57 -23.72 7.69 5.69
C ALA A 57 -25.12 8.01 5.15
N GLU A 58 -25.32 7.90 3.84
CA GLU A 58 -26.60 8.14 3.17
C GLU A 58 -27.65 7.09 3.54
N ARG A 59 -27.24 5.83 3.74
CA ARG A 59 -28.13 4.74 4.14
C ARG A 59 -27.61 4.01 5.38
N ARG A 60 -27.87 4.61 6.55
CA ARG A 60 -27.44 4.13 7.88
C ARG A 60 -27.82 2.67 8.23
N ARG A 61 -28.80 2.07 7.54
CA ARG A 61 -29.23 0.65 7.70
C ARG A 61 -28.49 -0.33 6.79
N PHE A 62 -27.65 0.14 5.88
CA PHE A 62 -26.89 -0.70 4.96
C PHE A 62 -25.56 -1.10 5.61
N GLY A 63 -25.46 -2.35 6.04
CA GLY A 63 -24.19 -2.95 6.44
C GLY A 63 -23.28 -3.22 5.24
N TYR A 64 -22.02 -3.59 5.50
CA TYR A 64 -20.96 -3.76 4.50
C TYR A 64 -21.36 -4.63 3.28
N ARG A 65 -22.20 -5.66 3.45
CA ARG A 65 -22.66 -6.53 2.34
C ARG A 65 -23.55 -5.83 1.33
N ARG A 66 -24.32 -4.82 1.75
CA ARG A 66 -25.26 -4.11 0.87
C ARG A 66 -24.66 -2.85 0.24
N ILE A 67 -23.49 -2.41 0.72
CA ILE A 67 -22.75 -1.32 0.08
C ILE A 67 -22.27 -1.74 -1.30
N THR A 68 -21.87 -3.01 -1.48
CA THR A 68 -21.44 -3.56 -2.78
C THR A 68 -22.52 -3.45 -3.86
N SER A 69 -23.79 -3.75 -3.54
CA SER A 69 -24.90 -3.65 -4.50
C SER A 69 -25.31 -2.19 -4.79
N CYS A 70 -25.13 -1.29 -3.82
CA CYS A 70 -25.39 0.14 -4.02
C CYS A 70 -24.31 0.80 -4.87
N TRP A 71 -23.07 0.31 -4.78
CA TRP A 71 -21.97 0.79 -5.60
C TRP A 71 -22.18 0.46 -7.09
N THR A 72 -22.61 -0.76 -7.41
CA THR A 72 -22.93 -1.16 -8.80
C THR A 72 -24.12 -0.39 -9.37
N ALA A 73 -25.14 -0.09 -8.56
CA ALA A 73 -26.32 0.65 -9.00
C ALA A 73 -26.08 2.15 -9.27
N ARG A 74 -24.97 2.71 -8.78
CA ARG A 74 -24.60 4.13 -8.97
C ARG A 74 -23.61 4.35 -10.11
N ALA A 75 -23.02 3.28 -10.64
CA ALA A 75 -22.06 3.29 -11.75
C ALA A 75 -22.70 2.99 -13.13
N SER A 76 -24.02 2.83 -13.18
CA SER A 76 -24.83 2.65 -14.41
C SER A 76 -25.61 3.91 -14.74
#